data_AF-K8EH98-F1
#
_entry.id   AF-K8EH98-F1
#
_cell.length_a   1.000
_cell.length_b   1.000
_cell.length_c   1.000
_cell.angle_alpha   90.00
_cell.angle_beta   90.00
_cell.angle_gamma   90.00
#
_symmetry.space_group_name_H-M   'P 1'
#
loop_
_entity.id
_entity.type
_entity.pdbx_description
1 polymer ?
#
loop_
_entity_poly.entity_id
_entity_poly.type
_entity_poly.pdbx_seq_one_letter_code
_entity_poly.pdbx_strand_id
1 'polypeptide(L)'
;MSVSSRAFARAPSKSSFTSSFTSRILRRGGGRSHEHAKRSASKRFCRRDATTFLASSSSSSETDRQLLDKMKVAVASATSAPTAKHVLEALKELSSQEFGLANVKFTEVMAKIDELYDHDPQFGYSSGVGTDGFETENKAGVNMGSNKVFYFAKMHDFTEEMTLRLFCEHYQDVLDTPDGQSHLNIRSFMKNGWAGVRFEGETLRPKGKEGEGERIDQI
;
A
#
# COMPACT_ATOMS: atom_id res chain seq x y z
N MET A 1 -21.75 26.26 55.42
CA MET A 1 -23.17 25.80 55.57
C MET A 1 -23.90 26.31 54.33
N SER A 2 -24.05 25.47 53.30
CA SER A 2 -25.31 24.80 52.87
C SER A 2 -26.41 25.82 52.49
N VAL A 3 -26.98 25.87 51.28
CA VAL A 3 -27.56 24.79 50.45
C VAL A 3 -27.85 25.30 49.03
N SER A 4 -27.60 24.47 48.01
CA SER A 4 -28.34 24.36 46.72
C SER A 4 -27.60 23.34 45.85
N SER A 5 -28.15 22.36 45.14
CA SER A 5 -29.52 22.02 44.76
C SER A 5 -29.59 20.51 44.47
N ARG A 6 -30.77 19.91 44.63
CA ARG A 6 -31.12 18.53 44.25
C ARG A 6 -31.44 18.45 42.76
N ALA A 7 -31.13 17.34 42.08
CA ALA A 7 -32.14 16.34 41.68
C ALA A 7 -31.66 15.38 40.57
N PHE A 8 -31.97 14.10 40.83
CA PHE A 8 -32.07 12.91 39.98
C PHE A 8 -32.44 13.09 38.49
N ALA A 9 -31.84 12.26 37.63
CA ALA A 9 -32.58 11.49 36.62
C ALA A 9 -31.78 10.26 36.14
N ARG A 10 -32.50 9.15 35.95
CA ARG A 10 -32.04 7.78 35.69
C ARG A 10 -32.21 7.43 34.19
N ALA A 11 -31.42 6.47 33.73
CA ALA A 11 -31.28 5.92 32.37
C ALA A 11 -32.58 5.59 31.59
N PRO A 12 -32.44 5.38 30.27
CA PRO A 12 -32.58 4.02 29.68
C PRO A 12 -31.54 3.80 28.55
N SER A 13 -31.37 2.70 27.81
CA SER A 13 -31.67 1.26 27.86
C SER A 13 -30.92 0.68 26.65
N LYS A 14 -30.40 -0.55 26.77
CA LYS A 14 -29.72 -1.27 25.68
C LYS A 14 -30.70 -1.60 24.56
N SER A 15 -30.29 -1.42 23.30
CA SER A 15 -30.96 -2.07 22.16
C SER A 15 -29.92 -2.81 21.32
N SER A 16 -30.09 -4.13 21.31
CA SER A 16 -29.42 -5.12 20.49
C SER A 16 -30.18 -5.24 19.18
N PHE A 17 -29.50 -5.05 18.05
CA PHE A 17 -30.05 -5.34 16.73
C PHE A 17 -29.25 -6.48 16.07
N THR A 18 -29.78 -7.69 16.18
CA THR A 18 -29.38 -8.82 15.34
C THR A 18 -30.31 -8.84 14.13
N SER A 19 -29.75 -8.90 12.93
CA SER A 19 -30.50 -9.17 11.71
C SER A 19 -29.79 -10.25 10.92
N SER A 20 -30.28 -11.48 11.08
CA SER A 20 -30.03 -12.60 10.18
C SER A 20 -30.64 -12.29 8.80
N PHE A 21 -29.87 -12.47 7.72
CA PHE A 21 -30.46 -12.56 6.39
C PHE A 21 -30.15 -13.92 5.76
N THR A 22 -31.22 -14.66 5.57
CA THR A 22 -31.31 -16.01 5.03
C THR A 22 -31.05 -16.05 3.53
N SER A 23 -30.48 -17.17 3.08
CA SER A 23 -30.29 -17.59 1.70
C SER A 23 -31.55 -17.49 0.82
N ARG A 24 -31.37 -17.21 -0.47
CA ARG A 24 -32.33 -17.61 -1.50
C ARG A 24 -31.62 -18.11 -2.76
N ILE A 25 -31.60 -19.44 -2.86
CA ILE A 25 -31.38 -20.22 -4.08
C ILE A 25 -32.60 -20.03 -4.98
N LEU A 26 -32.39 -19.74 -6.27
CA LEU A 26 -33.38 -20.02 -7.31
C LEU A 26 -32.73 -20.76 -8.48
N ARG A 27 -33.34 -21.91 -8.79
CA ARG A 27 -33.09 -22.79 -9.93
C ARG A 27 -33.87 -22.35 -11.17
N ARG A 28 -33.51 -23.00 -12.29
CA ARG A 28 -34.19 -23.19 -13.61
C ARG A 28 -33.64 -22.27 -14.70
N GLY A 29 -33.30 -22.74 -15.90
CA GLY A 29 -33.44 -24.06 -16.50
C GLY A 29 -33.63 -23.94 -18.03
N GLY A 30 -33.22 -24.97 -18.77
CA GLY A 30 -33.54 -25.19 -20.20
C GLY A 30 -32.46 -24.68 -21.16
N GLY A 31 -32.03 -25.40 -22.20
CA GLY A 31 -32.44 -26.69 -22.76
C GLY A 31 -32.22 -26.68 -24.29
N ARG A 32 -31.89 -27.86 -24.84
CA ARG A 32 -31.84 -28.28 -26.27
C ARG A 32 -30.60 -27.88 -27.09
N SER A 33 -29.77 -28.81 -27.61
CA SER A 33 -29.99 -29.85 -28.67
C SER A 33 -30.29 -29.19 -30.03
N HIS A 34 -29.68 -29.46 -31.18
CA HIS A 34 -29.11 -30.61 -31.90
C HIS A 34 -27.94 -30.06 -32.78
N GLU A 35 -27.01 -30.80 -33.41
CA GLU A 35 -27.29 -31.62 -34.60
C GLU A 35 -26.01 -32.38 -35.08
N HIS A 36 -26.25 -33.56 -35.63
CA HIS A 36 -25.32 -34.49 -36.28
C HIS A 36 -24.77 -33.97 -37.60
N ALA A 37 -23.53 -34.35 -37.94
CA ALA A 37 -23.21 -34.80 -39.31
C ALA A 37 -21.98 -35.72 -39.32
N LYS A 38 -22.23 -37.02 -39.51
CA LYS A 38 -21.23 -38.00 -39.96
C LYS A 38 -21.03 -37.82 -41.46
N ARG A 39 -19.80 -37.98 -41.95
CA ARG A 39 -19.55 -38.59 -43.28
C ARG A 39 -18.15 -39.19 -43.36
N SER A 40 -18.12 -40.38 -43.93
CA SER A 40 -17.02 -41.34 -43.98
C SER A 40 -16.34 -41.33 -45.36
N ALA A 41 -15.07 -41.71 -45.34
CA ALA A 41 -14.28 -42.41 -46.37
C ALA A 41 -14.03 -41.74 -47.74
N SER A 42 -12.74 -41.61 -48.08
CA SER A 42 -12.12 -42.50 -49.07
C SER A 42 -10.61 -42.25 -49.24
N LYS A 43 -9.85 -43.35 -49.19
CA LYS A 43 -8.47 -43.45 -49.68
C LYS A 43 -8.42 -43.10 -51.16
N ARG A 44 -7.51 -42.21 -51.56
CA ARG A 44 -6.83 -42.30 -52.86
C ARG A 44 -5.36 -41.98 -52.70
N PHE A 45 -4.57 -42.95 -53.11
CA PHE A 45 -3.14 -42.93 -53.31
C PHE A 45 -2.86 -42.29 -54.67
N CYS A 46 -2.12 -41.19 -54.70
CA CYS A 46 -1.44 -40.71 -55.90
C CYS A 46 0.00 -40.36 -55.53
N ARG A 47 0.94 -40.98 -56.25
CA ARG A 47 2.39 -40.79 -56.16
C ARG A 47 2.80 -39.55 -56.95
N ARG A 48 3.84 -38.87 -56.41
CA ARG A 48 4.83 -37.98 -57.04
C ARG A 48 4.31 -36.64 -57.59
N ASP A 49 4.86 -35.54 -57.04
CA ASP A 49 5.97 -34.86 -57.70
C ASP A 49 6.88 -34.16 -56.69
N ALA A 50 8.18 -34.34 -56.89
CA ALA A 50 9.23 -33.67 -56.14
C ALA A 50 9.46 -32.30 -56.79
N THR A 51 8.72 -31.31 -56.34
CA THR A 51 8.94 -29.90 -56.67
C THR A 51 9.25 -29.15 -55.39
N THR A 52 10.54 -28.91 -55.20
CA THR A 52 11.17 -27.79 -54.49
C THR A 52 10.23 -26.97 -53.58
N PHE A 53 10.04 -27.43 -52.34
CA PHE A 53 9.57 -26.56 -51.26
C PHE A 53 10.77 -25.71 -50.80
N LEU A 54 10.95 -24.57 -51.45
CA LEU A 54 11.78 -23.49 -50.94
C LEU A 54 11.18 -22.97 -49.63
N ALA A 55 12.07 -22.80 -48.65
CA ALA A 55 11.87 -22.36 -47.30
C ALA A 55 10.70 -21.37 -47.10
N SER A 56 9.76 -21.72 -46.22
CA SER A 56 8.84 -20.77 -45.57
C SER A 56 8.76 -21.02 -44.06
N SER A 57 9.80 -21.65 -43.49
CA SER A 57 9.91 -21.95 -42.06
C SER A 57 10.42 -20.78 -41.21
N SER A 58 10.77 -19.63 -41.81
CA SER A 58 11.27 -18.46 -41.07
C SER A 58 10.15 -17.59 -40.47
N SER A 59 8.97 -17.54 -41.09
CA SER A 59 7.92 -16.57 -40.74
C SER A 59 7.26 -16.81 -39.37
N SER A 60 6.96 -18.05 -38.98
CA SER A 60 6.31 -18.29 -37.66
C SER A 60 7.29 -18.08 -36.50
N SER A 61 8.57 -18.40 -36.70
CA SER A 61 9.59 -18.25 -35.67
C SER A 61 9.91 -16.79 -35.34
N GLU A 62 9.74 -15.89 -36.31
CA GLU A 62 9.97 -14.46 -36.15
C GLU A 62 8.81 -13.79 -35.41
N THR A 63 7.56 -14.19 -35.70
CA THR A 63 6.39 -13.74 -34.95
C THR A 63 6.41 -14.26 -33.51
N ASP A 64 6.83 -15.50 -33.30
CA ASP A 64 6.94 -16.09 -31.97
C ASP A 64 8.06 -15.41 -31.17
N ARG A 65 9.22 -15.13 -31.78
CA ARG A 65 10.29 -14.34 -31.14
C ARG A 65 9.84 -12.94 -30.78
N GLN A 66 9.15 -12.25 -31.69
CA GLN A 66 8.61 -10.91 -31.43
C GLN A 66 7.54 -10.93 -30.33
N LEU A 67 6.72 -11.97 -30.27
CA LEU A 67 5.75 -12.16 -29.19
C LEU A 67 6.46 -12.40 -27.86
N LEU A 68 7.47 -13.28 -27.82
CA LEU A 68 8.28 -13.50 -26.62
C LEU A 68 9.01 -12.23 -26.18
N ASP A 69 9.53 -11.43 -27.10
CA ASP A 69 10.21 -10.18 -26.78
C ASP A 69 9.25 -9.14 -26.21
N LYS A 70 8.05 -8.99 -26.81
CA LYS A 70 6.97 -8.16 -26.27
C LYS A 70 6.51 -8.63 -24.88
N MET A 71 6.37 -9.93 -24.67
CA MET A 71 6.02 -10.48 -23.36
C MET A 71 7.13 -10.25 -22.33
N LYS A 72 8.40 -10.37 -22.72
CA LYS A 72 9.54 -10.07 -21.84
C LYS A 72 9.59 -8.60 -21.46
N VAL A 73 9.33 -7.69 -22.39
CA VAL A 73 9.26 -6.24 -22.09
C VAL A 73 8.06 -5.93 -21.20
N ALA A 74 6.89 -6.52 -21.46
CA ALA A 74 5.71 -6.34 -20.61
C ALA A 74 5.92 -6.89 -19.20
N VAL A 75 6.55 -8.06 -19.07
CA VAL A 75 6.93 -8.64 -17.78
C VAL A 75 7.99 -7.78 -17.10
N ALA A 76 9.03 -7.35 -17.81
CA ALA A 76 10.07 -6.47 -17.25
C ALA A 76 9.52 -5.11 -16.81
N SER A 77 8.54 -4.57 -17.52
CA SER A 77 7.80 -3.37 -17.11
C SER A 77 6.98 -3.63 -15.85
N ALA A 78 6.31 -4.79 -15.77
CA ALA A 78 5.54 -5.20 -14.59
C ALA A 78 6.42 -5.59 -13.39
N THR A 79 7.66 -6.02 -13.62
CA THR A 79 8.66 -6.38 -12.61
C THR A 79 9.73 -5.31 -12.42
N SER A 80 9.54 -4.11 -12.99
CA SER A 80 10.50 -3.03 -12.83
C SER A 80 10.61 -2.67 -11.36
N ALA A 81 11.84 -2.40 -10.88
CA ALA A 81 12.05 -2.01 -9.49
C ALA A 81 11.12 -0.82 -9.17
N PRO A 82 10.22 -0.95 -8.19
CA PRO A 82 9.17 0.04 -7.98
C PRO A 82 9.84 1.39 -7.80
N THR A 83 9.49 2.35 -8.65
CA THR A 83 9.96 3.72 -8.45
C THR A 83 9.41 4.25 -7.13
N ALA A 84 10.10 5.23 -6.54
CA ALA A 84 9.70 5.85 -5.28
C ALA A 84 8.21 6.26 -5.29
N LYS A 85 7.74 6.74 -6.45
CA LYS A 85 6.35 7.10 -6.69
C LYS A 85 5.37 5.93 -6.50
N HIS A 86 5.66 4.74 -7.04
CA HIS A 86 4.75 3.59 -6.89
C HIS A 86 4.68 3.12 -5.44
N VAL A 87 5.80 3.13 -4.71
CA VAL A 87 5.81 2.79 -3.28
C VAL A 87 5.01 3.81 -2.48
N LEU A 88 5.18 5.10 -2.78
CA LEU A 88 4.43 6.17 -2.16
C LEU A 88 2.92 6.02 -2.40
N GLU A 89 2.51 5.82 -3.66
CA GLU A 89 1.10 5.62 -4.02
C GLU A 89 0.52 4.39 -3.33
N ALA A 90 1.25 3.28 -3.29
CA ALA A 90 0.82 2.07 -2.58
C ALA A 90 0.67 2.31 -1.07
N LEU A 91 1.63 2.97 -0.41
CA LEU A 91 1.52 3.31 1.01
C LEU A 91 0.34 4.26 1.28
N LYS A 92 0.10 5.21 0.37
CA LYS A 92 -1.03 6.15 0.47
C LYS A 92 -2.37 5.42 0.31
N GLU A 93 -2.47 4.50 -0.64
CA GLU A 93 -3.66 3.67 -0.85
C GLU A 93 -3.91 2.74 0.36
N LEU A 94 -2.91 1.98 0.78
CA LEU A 94 -3.03 1.04 1.91
C LEU A 94 -3.36 1.75 3.23
N SER A 95 -2.74 2.91 3.49
CA SER A 95 -3.05 3.69 4.69
C SER A 95 -4.41 4.39 4.62
N SER A 96 -5.01 4.56 3.44
CA SER A 96 -6.38 5.08 3.33
C SER A 96 -7.45 4.03 3.66
N GLN A 97 -7.12 2.75 3.53
CA GLN A 97 -7.99 1.63 3.85
C GLN A 97 -7.93 1.30 5.35
N GLU A 98 -9.08 0.98 5.95
CA GLU A 98 -9.17 0.68 7.39
C GLU A 98 -8.25 -0.47 7.83
N PHE A 99 -8.11 -1.50 7.00
CA PHE A 99 -7.31 -2.70 7.28
C PHE A 99 -6.10 -2.87 6.34
N GLY A 100 -5.76 -1.86 5.54
CA GLY A 100 -4.75 -2.01 4.47
C GLY A 100 -3.35 -2.34 4.98
N LEU A 101 -3.00 -1.89 6.19
CA LEU A 101 -1.70 -2.16 6.83
C LEU A 101 -1.79 -3.13 8.02
N ALA A 102 -2.93 -3.79 8.24
CA ALA A 102 -3.17 -4.58 9.46
C ALA A 102 -2.22 -5.79 9.64
N ASN A 103 -1.65 -6.32 8.55
CA ASN A 103 -0.71 -7.45 8.58
C ASN A 103 0.71 -7.06 8.17
N VAL A 104 0.97 -5.77 7.95
CA VAL A 104 2.30 -5.26 7.61
C VAL A 104 3.02 -4.91 8.90
N LYS A 105 4.30 -5.28 9.00
CA LYS A 105 5.12 -4.91 10.17
C LYS A 105 5.68 -3.51 10.00
N PHE A 106 5.81 -2.78 11.10
CA PHE A 106 6.44 -1.46 11.12
C PHE A 106 7.84 -1.47 10.50
N THR A 107 8.60 -2.55 10.73
CA THR A 107 9.94 -2.75 10.14
C THR A 107 9.92 -2.78 8.61
N GLU A 108 8.84 -3.27 8.00
CA GLU A 108 8.69 -3.32 6.54
C GLU A 108 8.41 -1.93 5.96
N VAL A 109 7.57 -1.14 6.62
CA VAL A 109 7.33 0.27 6.27
C VAL A 109 8.64 1.06 6.36
N MET A 110 9.38 0.87 7.45
CA MET A 110 10.69 1.49 7.65
C MET A 110 11.69 1.09 6.57
N ALA A 111 11.78 -0.19 6.22
CA ALA A 111 12.66 -0.66 5.15
C ALA A 111 12.30 0.00 3.80
N LYS A 112 11.01 0.18 3.49
CA LYS A 112 10.57 0.83 2.26
C LYS A 112 10.89 2.33 2.23
N ILE A 113 10.78 3.01 3.37
CA ILE A 113 11.23 4.41 3.47
C ILE A 113 12.75 4.47 3.29
N ASP A 114 13.50 3.58 3.94
CA ASP A 114 14.97 3.54 3.87
C ASP A 114 15.51 3.14 2.49
N GLU A 115 14.76 2.39 1.69
CA GLU A 115 15.10 2.13 0.28
C GLU A 115 15.05 3.40 -0.58
N LEU A 116 14.20 4.36 -0.23
CA LEU A 116 13.85 5.51 -1.07
C LEU A 116 14.36 6.86 -0.55
N TYR A 117 14.67 6.95 0.74
CA TYR A 117 15.08 8.18 1.41
C TYR A 117 16.34 7.94 2.25
N ASP A 118 17.18 8.96 2.30
CA ASP A 118 18.27 9.07 3.27
C ASP A 118 17.77 9.81 4.49
N HIS A 119 17.93 9.18 5.67
CA HIS A 119 17.57 9.79 6.94
C HIS A 119 18.74 10.53 7.55
N ASP A 120 18.51 11.78 7.93
CA ASP A 120 19.46 12.64 8.62
C ASP A 120 19.21 12.61 10.14
N PRO A 121 20.05 11.92 10.93
CA PRO A 121 19.83 11.78 12.37
C PRO A 121 20.13 13.06 13.16
N GLN A 122 20.63 14.12 12.53
CA GLN A 122 21.08 15.34 13.21
C GLN A 122 19.92 16.22 13.70
N PHE A 123 18.72 16.05 13.15
CA PHE A 123 17.56 16.87 13.48
C PHE A 123 16.58 16.11 14.39
N GLY A 124 16.24 16.71 15.52
CA GLY A 124 15.20 16.23 16.41
C GLY A 124 13.80 16.62 15.97
N TYR A 125 12.82 16.18 16.75
CA TYR A 125 11.44 16.60 16.61
C TYR A 125 10.71 16.51 17.95
N SER A 126 9.67 17.33 18.12
CA SER A 126 8.75 17.25 19.25
C SER A 126 7.39 16.75 18.78
N SER A 127 6.73 15.94 19.62
CA SER A 127 5.35 15.49 19.43
C SER A 127 4.52 15.90 20.64
N GLY A 128 3.23 16.15 20.46
CA GLY A 128 2.36 16.54 21.57
C GLY A 128 2.53 17.98 22.06
N VAL A 129 3.20 18.85 21.29
CA VAL A 129 3.43 20.24 21.69
C VAL A 129 2.11 20.94 21.98
N GLY A 130 1.99 21.55 23.17
CA GLY A 130 0.76 22.19 23.64
C GLY A 130 -0.31 21.23 24.19
N THR A 131 0.04 19.96 24.42
CA THR A 131 -0.83 19.00 25.12
C THR A 131 -0.26 18.67 26.50
N ASP A 132 -0.95 19.13 27.55
CA ASP A 132 -0.51 18.94 28.93
C ASP A 132 -0.30 17.44 29.26
N GLY A 133 0.92 17.11 29.67
CA GLY A 133 1.31 15.76 30.09
C GLY A 133 1.56 14.75 28.96
N PHE A 134 1.45 15.16 27.69
CA PHE A 134 1.72 14.30 26.52
C PHE A 134 2.79 14.89 25.60
N GLU A 135 3.42 15.99 25.98
CA GLU A 135 4.53 16.55 25.21
C GLU A 135 5.77 15.64 25.31
N THR A 136 6.37 15.31 24.17
CA THR A 136 7.59 14.51 24.07
C THR A 136 8.60 15.25 23.21
N GLU A 137 9.74 15.58 23.80
CA GLU A 137 10.91 16.12 23.11
C GLU A 137 11.83 14.98 22.67
N ASN A 138 11.97 14.77 21.37
CA ASN A 138 12.87 13.75 20.81
C ASN A 138 14.09 14.45 20.21
N LYS A 139 15.20 14.42 20.95
CA LYS A 139 16.49 14.94 20.47
C LYS A 139 17.00 14.17 19.25
N ALA A 140 17.97 14.75 18.56
CA ALA A 140 18.71 14.10 17.47
C ALA A 140 19.11 12.66 17.83
N GLY A 141 18.83 11.71 16.93
CA GLY A 141 19.10 10.27 17.14
C GLY A 141 18.13 9.52 18.07
N VAL A 142 17.19 10.18 18.74
CA VAL A 142 16.19 9.52 19.59
C VAL A 142 14.91 9.22 18.80
N ASN A 143 14.33 8.04 19.03
CA ASN A 143 13.05 7.64 18.42
C ASN A 143 13.01 7.84 16.89
N MET A 144 14.12 7.50 16.24
CA MET A 144 14.36 7.72 14.80
C MET A 144 13.25 7.11 13.93
N GLY A 145 12.68 5.97 14.31
CA GLY A 145 11.58 5.35 13.56
C GLY A 145 10.38 6.27 13.42
N SER A 146 9.91 6.83 14.54
CA SER A 146 8.83 7.80 14.54
C SER A 146 9.21 9.12 13.86
N ASN A 147 10.47 9.59 13.98
CA ASN A 147 10.92 10.76 13.22
C ASN A 147 10.78 10.53 11.71
N LYS A 148 11.30 9.41 11.19
CA LYS A 148 11.18 9.04 9.77
C LYS A 148 9.74 9.00 9.32
N VAL A 149 8.87 8.27 10.03
CA VAL A 149 7.47 8.12 9.62
C VAL A 149 6.73 9.45 9.65
N PHE A 150 6.86 10.26 10.71
CA PHE A 150 6.18 11.56 10.74
C PHE A 150 6.70 12.50 9.66
N TYR A 151 8.02 12.56 9.43
CA TYR A 151 8.57 13.46 8.42
C TYR A 151 8.18 12.99 7.00
N PHE A 152 8.20 11.69 6.74
CA PHE A 152 7.74 11.10 5.49
C PHE A 152 6.26 11.41 5.24
N ALA A 153 5.41 11.17 6.22
CA ALA A 153 3.99 11.43 6.14
C ALA A 153 3.68 12.93 5.93
N LYS A 154 4.42 13.82 6.61
CA LYS A 154 4.32 15.26 6.43
C LYS A 154 4.74 15.71 5.03
N MET A 155 5.85 15.16 4.51
CA MET A 155 6.36 15.49 3.17
C MET A 155 5.36 15.17 2.06
N HIS A 156 4.52 14.15 2.26
CA HIS A 156 3.60 13.63 1.25
C HIS A 156 2.13 13.90 1.53
N ASP A 157 1.86 14.85 2.44
CA ASP A 157 0.51 15.29 2.82
C ASP A 157 -0.40 14.12 3.22
N PHE A 158 0.10 13.24 4.10
CA PHE A 158 -0.71 12.19 4.70
C PHE A 158 -1.64 12.80 5.75
N THR A 159 -2.87 12.30 5.79
CA THR A 159 -3.79 12.65 6.88
C THR A 159 -3.30 12.06 8.20
N GLU A 160 -3.84 12.55 9.31
CA GLU A 160 -3.47 12.05 10.64
C GLU A 160 -3.78 10.56 10.78
N GLU A 161 -4.94 10.10 10.31
CA GLU A 161 -5.31 8.68 10.31
C GLU A 161 -4.35 7.82 9.49
N MET A 162 -4.00 8.28 8.29
CA MET A 162 -3.08 7.55 7.41
C MET A 162 -1.70 7.44 8.06
N THR A 163 -1.25 8.52 8.71
CA THR A 163 0.02 8.58 9.43
C THR A 163 0.03 7.62 10.61
N LEU A 164 -1.05 7.58 11.40
CA LEU A 164 -1.19 6.63 12.51
C LEU A 164 -1.12 5.18 12.02
N ARG A 165 -1.76 4.87 10.88
CA ARG A 165 -1.72 3.52 10.30
C ARG A 165 -0.33 3.10 9.82
N LEU A 166 0.56 4.04 9.46
CA LEU A 166 1.96 3.72 9.11
C LEU A 166 2.76 3.15 10.29
N PHE A 167 2.30 3.32 11.53
CA PHE A 167 2.91 2.72 12.71
C PHE A 167 2.52 1.25 12.95
N CYS A 168 1.63 0.68 12.13
CA CYS A 168 1.30 -0.74 12.11
C CYS A 168 0.98 -1.30 13.51
N GLU A 169 1.71 -2.33 13.96
CA GLU A 169 1.54 -2.98 15.24
C GLU A 169 1.70 -2.04 16.45
N HIS A 170 2.48 -0.96 16.33
CA HIS A 170 2.64 0.02 17.41
C HIS A 170 1.41 0.90 17.59
N TYR A 171 0.71 1.21 16.50
CA TYR A 171 -0.57 1.89 16.60
C TYR A 171 -1.65 0.97 17.19
N GLN A 172 -1.66 -0.30 16.79
CA GLN A 172 -2.56 -1.29 17.35
C GLN A 172 -2.33 -1.49 18.87
N ASP A 173 -1.07 -1.57 19.32
CA ASP A 173 -0.74 -1.66 20.76
C ASP A 173 -1.30 -0.47 21.55
N VAL A 174 -1.21 0.74 21.00
CA VAL A 174 -1.76 1.95 21.62
C VAL A 174 -3.28 1.89 21.73
N LEU A 175 -3.97 1.38 20.71
CA LEU A 175 -5.43 1.20 20.73
C LEU A 175 -5.87 0.14 21.74
N ASP A 176 -5.13 -0.96 21.83
CA ASP A 176 -5.44 -2.07 22.74
C ASP A 176 -5.10 -1.73 24.20
N THR A 177 -4.20 -0.77 24.43
CA THR A 177 -3.78 -0.32 25.75
C THR A 177 -4.05 1.17 25.96
N PRO A 178 -5.32 1.60 26.11
CA PRO A 178 -5.66 3.03 26.22
C PRO A 178 -4.98 3.73 27.40
N ASP A 179 -4.79 3.03 28.53
CA ASP A 179 -4.11 3.55 29.74
C ASP A 179 -2.59 3.29 29.74
N GLY A 180 -2.06 2.68 28.68
CA GLY A 180 -0.63 2.36 28.54
C GLY A 180 0.25 3.61 28.43
N GLN A 181 1.53 3.43 28.72
CA GLN A 181 2.57 4.48 28.61
C GLN A 181 3.57 4.18 27.47
N SER A 182 3.34 3.11 26.69
CA SER A 182 4.12 2.78 25.50
C SER A 182 3.89 3.81 24.40
N HIS A 183 4.87 3.96 23.49
CA HIS A 183 4.72 4.71 22.24
C HIS A 183 4.18 6.15 22.41
N LEU A 184 4.73 6.91 23.37
CA LEU A 184 4.27 8.26 23.70
C LEU A 184 4.08 9.15 22.47
N ASN A 185 5.01 9.15 21.51
CA ASN A 185 4.90 9.92 20.28
C ASN A 185 3.60 9.66 19.48
N ILE A 186 3.14 8.40 19.41
CA ILE A 186 1.89 8.02 18.73
C ILE A 186 0.69 8.52 19.54
N ARG A 187 0.71 8.31 20.86
CA ARG A 187 -0.37 8.76 21.77
C ARG A 187 -0.54 10.27 21.74
N SER A 188 0.57 11.00 21.74
CA SER A 188 0.60 12.46 21.62
C SER A 188 0.00 12.89 20.29
N PHE A 189 0.42 12.25 19.19
CA PHE A 189 -0.11 12.54 17.85
C PHE A 189 -1.61 12.25 17.73
N MET A 190 -2.15 11.22 18.39
CA MET A 190 -3.60 10.98 18.42
C MET A 190 -4.40 12.10 19.09
N LYS A 191 -3.77 12.92 19.96
CA LYS A 191 -4.47 13.98 20.71
C LYS A 191 -4.50 15.32 19.99
N ASN A 192 -3.40 15.71 19.37
CA ASN A 192 -3.25 17.03 18.75
C ASN A 192 -2.76 17.01 17.31
N GLY A 193 -2.57 15.81 16.74
CA GLY A 193 -2.31 15.62 15.33
C GLY A 193 -1.09 16.40 14.83
N TRP A 194 -1.17 16.90 13.61
CA TRP A 194 -0.08 17.65 13.01
C TRP A 194 0.23 18.98 13.72
N ALA A 195 -0.74 19.58 14.41
CA ALA A 195 -0.53 20.80 15.18
C ALA A 195 0.45 20.60 16.35
N GLY A 196 0.57 19.37 16.83
CA GLY A 196 1.48 18.96 17.91
C GLY A 196 2.88 18.58 17.48
N VAL A 197 3.15 18.46 16.19
CA VAL A 197 4.43 17.97 15.67
C VAL A 197 5.28 19.12 15.17
N ARG A 198 6.49 19.25 15.73
CA ARG A 198 7.47 20.26 15.32
C ARG A 198 8.79 19.59 14.98
N PHE A 199 9.29 19.85 13.78
CA PHE A 199 10.60 19.36 13.34
C PHE A 199 11.62 20.48 13.47
N GLU A 200 12.83 20.13 13.89
CA GLU A 200 13.95 21.08 13.99
C GLU A 200 14.63 21.34 12.64
N GLY A 201 14.41 20.46 11.66
CA GLY A 201 14.97 20.56 10.32
C GLY A 201 14.47 19.45 9.41
N GLU A 202 15.17 19.27 8.28
CA GLU A 202 14.83 18.25 7.29
C GLU A 202 15.44 16.89 7.65
N THR A 203 14.62 15.92 8.06
CA THR A 203 15.11 14.62 8.56
C THR A 203 15.12 13.53 7.48
N LEU A 204 14.46 13.74 6.34
CA LEU A 204 14.52 12.84 5.18
C LEU A 204 14.80 13.60 3.89
N ARG A 205 15.64 13.00 3.04
CA ARG A 205 15.90 13.45 1.66
C ARG A 205 15.68 12.29 0.68
N PRO A 206 15.00 12.49 -0.46
CA PRO A 206 14.88 11.44 -1.47
C PRO A 206 16.26 10.97 -1.94
N LYS A 207 16.47 9.67 -2.02
CA LYS A 207 17.65 9.08 -2.67
C LYS A 207 17.58 9.41 -4.15
N GLY A 208 18.54 10.18 -4.65
CA GLY A 208 18.64 10.47 -6.07
C GLY A 208 18.82 9.16 -6.84
N LYS A 209 17.89 8.84 -7.75
CA LYS A 209 18.23 7.92 -8.84
C LYS A 209 19.14 8.70 -9.78
N GLU A 210 20.39 8.26 -9.93
CA GLU A 210 21.17 8.55 -11.14
C GLU A 210 20.29 8.21 -12.34
N GLY A 211 19.79 9.25 -13.00
CA GLY A 211 19.09 9.18 -14.27
C GLY A 211 19.72 10.23 -15.15
N GLU A 212 20.64 9.79 -16.01
CA GLU A 212 20.94 10.36 -17.32
C GLU A 212 20.78 11.89 -17.40
N GLY A 213 21.74 12.60 -16.80
CA GLY A 213 22.10 13.91 -17.32
C GLY A 213 22.63 13.71 -18.73
N GLU A 214 21.77 13.96 -19.71
CA GLU A 214 22.10 14.23 -21.09
C GLU A 214 23.52 14.83 -21.23
N ARG A 215 24.47 14.03 -21.74
CA ARG A 215 25.66 14.57 -22.38
C ARG A 215 25.21 15.21 -23.70
N ILE A 216 24.68 16.42 -23.61
CA ILE A 216 24.67 17.35 -24.73
C ILE A 216 25.91 18.24 -24.58
N ASP A 217 26.63 18.33 -25.70
CA ASP A 217 27.61 19.35 -26.07
C ASP A 217 29.04 19.21 -25.53
N GLN A 218 29.88 18.61 -26.37
CA GLN A 218 30.92 19.36 -27.11
C GLN A 218 31.58 18.49 -28.20
N ILE A 219 31.16 18.71 -29.45
CA ILE A 219 31.98 18.55 -30.67
C ILE A 219 32.33 19.95 -31.14
#